data_AF-A0A4V1ZA75-F1
#
_entry.id   AF-A0A4V1ZA75-F1
#
_cell.length_a   1.000
_cell.length_b   1.000
_cell.length_c   1.000
_cell.angle_alpha   90.00
_cell.angle_beta   90.00
_cell.angle_gamma   90.00
#
_symmetry.space_group_name_H-M   'P 1'
#
loop_
_entity.id
_entity.type
_entity.pdbx_description
1 polymer ?
#
loop_
_entity_poly.entity_id
_entity_poly.type
_entity_poly.pdbx_seq_one_letter_code
_entity_poly.pdbx_strand_id
1 'polypeptide(L)'
;MYSSAYPTPTLMKTTFTRWSTALRSAALGTLLAGATALPAAAQTVYGLTGTNTLIAFNATAPTVALSNTAITGINSGQTIVGLDFRPNTGELFALGYDAAAQTGRLYVISLTTGTATPVGTAAVSMPLGGTGARIGFDFNPTVDRIRVV
;
A
#
# COMPACT_ATOMS: atom_id res chain seq x y z
N MET A 1 19.96 7.98 -81.83
CA MET A 1 21.28 7.35 -82.01
C MET A 1 22.33 8.23 -81.34
N TYR A 2 22.78 7.84 -80.14
CA TYR A 2 23.92 8.40 -79.38
C TYR A 2 24.13 7.40 -78.22
N SER A 3 24.95 6.35 -78.33
CA SER A 3 26.42 6.30 -78.19
C SER A 3 26.95 6.96 -76.91
N SER A 4 27.32 6.16 -75.90
CA SER A 4 28.74 5.89 -75.59
C SER A 4 28.96 5.50 -74.12
N ALA A 5 29.63 4.35 -73.97
CA ALA A 5 30.60 3.94 -72.94
C ALA A 5 30.34 4.22 -71.45
N TYR A 6 30.13 3.13 -70.71
CA TYR A 6 30.35 3.06 -69.26
C TYR A 6 31.85 3.06 -68.95
N PRO A 7 32.35 3.86 -68.00
CA PRO A 7 33.73 3.76 -67.55
C PRO A 7 33.94 2.52 -66.64
N THR A 8 35.01 1.78 -66.92
CA THR A 8 35.53 0.64 -66.16
C THR A 8 35.98 1.06 -64.75
N PRO A 9 35.51 0.41 -63.67
CA PRO A 9 35.99 0.69 -62.32
C PRO A 9 37.43 0.21 -62.14
N THR A 10 38.28 1.10 -61.61
CA THR A 10 39.70 0.84 -61.34
C THR A 10 39.85 0.05 -60.04
N LEU A 11 40.55 -1.08 -60.12
CA LEU A 11 40.88 -2.00 -59.02
C LEU A 11 41.73 -1.31 -57.93
N MET A 12 41.18 -1.17 -56.72
CA MET A 12 41.96 -0.79 -55.53
C MET A 12 42.70 -2.01 -54.98
N LYS A 13 44.03 -1.91 -54.92
CA LYS A 13 44.93 -2.96 -54.41
C LYS A 13 44.90 -3.04 -52.88
N THR A 14 44.98 -4.29 -52.46
CA THR A 14 44.96 -4.88 -51.12
C THR A 14 46.08 -4.41 -50.19
N THR A 15 45.75 -4.26 -48.90
CA THR A 15 46.69 -4.62 -47.82
C THR A 15 45.91 -5.31 -46.69
N PHE A 16 46.09 -6.62 -46.55
CA PHE A 16 45.55 -7.39 -45.41
C PHE A 16 46.58 -7.36 -44.28
N THR A 17 46.27 -6.61 -43.22
CA THR A 17 47.07 -6.64 -41.98
C THR A 17 46.74 -7.93 -41.22
N ARG A 18 47.73 -8.80 -41.10
CA ARG A 18 47.69 -10.03 -40.30
C ARG A 18 47.58 -9.69 -38.83
N TRP A 19 46.55 -10.17 -38.14
CA TRP A 19 46.50 -10.17 -36.68
C TRP A 19 46.85 -11.55 -36.17
N SER A 20 48.05 -11.65 -35.62
CA SER A 20 48.57 -12.79 -34.88
C SER A 20 47.73 -13.06 -33.64
N THR A 21 47.34 -14.32 -33.46
CA THR A 21 46.80 -14.88 -32.23
C THR A 21 47.82 -14.78 -31.10
N ALA A 22 47.41 -14.17 -29.99
CA ALA A 22 48.05 -14.36 -28.70
C ALA A 22 46.96 -14.54 -27.64
N LEU A 23 46.72 -15.81 -27.28
CA LEU A 23 46.01 -16.18 -26.07
C LEU A 23 46.81 -15.67 -24.87
N ARG A 24 46.23 -14.77 -24.08
CA ARG A 24 46.69 -14.45 -22.73
C ARG A 24 45.53 -14.59 -21.77
N SER A 25 45.86 -15.20 -20.64
CA SER A 25 45.04 -15.79 -19.60
C SER A 25 43.96 -14.89 -19.00
N ALA A 26 43.01 -15.58 -18.37
CA ALA A 26 41.85 -15.06 -17.66
C ALA A 26 42.14 -13.94 -16.65
N ALA A 27 41.22 -12.97 -16.60
CA ALA A 27 40.86 -12.28 -15.39
C ALA A 27 39.32 -12.21 -15.35
N LEU A 28 38.70 -13.01 -14.47
CA LEU A 28 37.33 -12.75 -14.06
C LEU A 28 37.35 -11.43 -13.27
N GLY A 29 37.04 -10.33 -13.94
CA GLY A 29 36.69 -9.09 -13.27
C GLY A 29 35.24 -9.18 -12.82
N THR A 30 34.97 -9.74 -11.65
CA THR A 30 33.67 -9.57 -11.00
C THR A 30 33.55 -8.12 -10.54
N LEU A 31 32.88 -7.29 -11.35
CA LEU A 31 32.42 -5.98 -10.90
C LEU A 31 31.33 -6.23 -9.86
N LEU A 32 31.68 -6.09 -8.59
CA LEU A 32 30.76 -6.17 -7.46
C LEU A 32 29.81 -4.96 -7.54
N ALA A 33 28.64 -5.13 -8.14
CA ALA A 33 27.59 -4.12 -8.11
C ALA A 33 27.06 -4.02 -6.67
N GLY A 34 27.59 -3.05 -5.91
CA GLY A 34 27.06 -2.67 -4.60
C GLY A 34 25.71 -1.98 -4.74
N ALA A 35 24.65 -2.74 -5.02
CA ALA A 35 23.30 -2.26 -4.90
C ALA A 35 22.98 -2.13 -3.41
N THR A 36 23.20 -0.95 -2.82
CA THR A 36 22.65 -0.64 -1.50
C THR A 36 21.13 -0.56 -1.66
N ALA A 37 20.42 -1.59 -1.22
CA ALA A 37 18.98 -1.53 -1.09
C ALA A 37 18.64 -0.34 -0.18
N LEU A 38 17.85 0.61 -0.70
CA LEU A 38 17.29 1.66 0.15
C LEU A 38 16.50 0.95 1.27
N PRO A 39 16.59 1.42 2.53
CA PRO A 39 15.81 0.82 3.60
C PRO A 39 14.34 0.89 3.18
N ALA A 40 13.69 -0.28 3.10
CA ALA A 40 12.26 -0.34 2.87
C ALA A 40 11.59 0.49 3.96
N ALA A 41 10.88 1.56 3.58
CA ALA A 41 10.14 2.36 4.54
C ALA A 41 9.15 1.43 5.25
N ALA A 42 9.30 1.32 6.58
CA ALA A 42 8.40 0.49 7.37
C ALA A 42 6.99 1.09 7.28
N GLN A 43 6.05 0.35 6.68
CA GLN A 43 4.67 0.78 6.63
C GLN A 43 4.05 0.69 8.03
N THR A 44 3.46 1.79 8.51
CA THR A 44 2.68 1.77 9.74
C THR A 44 1.33 1.11 9.48
N VAL A 45 0.99 0.15 10.33
CA VAL A 45 -0.30 -0.55 10.33
C VAL A 45 -1.05 -0.17 11.59
N TYR A 46 -2.36 -0.01 11.46
CA TYR A 46 -3.26 0.30 12.56
C TYR A 46 -4.16 -0.90 12.85
N GLY A 47 -4.37 -1.17 14.13
CA GLY A 47 -5.22 -2.25 14.60
C GLY A 47 -6.18 -1.76 15.68
N LEU A 48 -7.21 -2.56 15.93
CA LEU A 48 -8.19 -2.35 16.98
C LEU A 48 -8.06 -3.44 18.03
N THR A 49 -7.98 -3.07 19.30
CA THR A 49 -8.09 -4.02 20.41
C THR A 49 -9.54 -4.22 20.84
N GLY A 50 -9.82 -5.26 21.62
CA GLY A 50 -11.15 -5.51 22.21
C GLY A 50 -11.62 -4.48 23.23
N THR A 51 -10.81 -3.45 23.54
CA THR A 51 -11.12 -2.37 24.50
C THR A 51 -11.17 -1.00 23.80
N ASN A 52 -11.58 -0.97 22.54
CA ASN A 52 -11.67 0.23 21.70
C ASN A 52 -10.38 1.06 21.73
N THR A 53 -9.23 0.39 21.64
CA THR A 53 -7.92 1.05 21.59
C THR A 53 -7.36 0.91 20.18
N LEU A 54 -6.90 2.03 19.62
CA LEU A 54 -6.16 2.08 18.38
C LEU A 54 -4.70 1.77 18.69
N ILE A 55 -4.18 0.67 18.14
CA ILE A 55 -2.76 0.31 18.20
C ILE A 55 -2.11 0.62 16.85
N ALA A 56 -0.91 1.17 16.86
CA ALA A 56 -0.09 1.32 15.66
C ALA A 56 1.21 0.52 15.80
N PHE A 57 1.68 -0.09 14.73
CA PHE A 57 2.94 -0.83 14.70
C PHE A 57 3.57 -0.79 13.30
N ASN A 58 4.86 -1.08 13.21
CA ASN A 58 5.52 -1.25 11.92
C ASN A 58 5.20 -2.64 11.35
N ALA A 59 4.83 -2.72 10.07
CA ALA A 59 4.56 -3.98 9.38
C ALA A 59 5.76 -4.95 9.41
N THR A 60 6.98 -4.43 9.47
CA THR A 60 8.23 -5.20 9.55
C THR A 60 8.59 -5.62 10.98
N ALA A 61 7.91 -5.07 12.00
CA ALA A 61 8.11 -5.37 13.41
C ALA A 61 6.78 -5.36 14.19
N PRO A 62 5.83 -6.26 13.86
CA PRO A 62 4.46 -6.19 14.37
C PRO A 62 4.31 -6.49 15.87
N THR A 63 5.37 -7.00 16.51
CA THR A 63 5.39 -7.28 17.95
C THR A 63 5.72 -6.05 18.79
N VAL A 64 6.13 -4.94 18.17
CA VAL A 64 6.49 -3.69 18.85
C VAL A 64 5.46 -2.63 18.50
N ALA A 65 4.63 -2.28 19.48
CA ALA A 65 3.68 -1.19 19.35
C ALA A 65 4.41 0.16 19.29
N LEU A 66 4.07 0.98 18.29
CA LEU A 66 4.46 2.38 18.19
C LEU A 66 3.58 3.28 19.05
N SER A 67 2.29 2.93 19.16
CA SER A 67 1.34 3.63 20.01
C SER A 67 0.19 2.73 20.44
N ASN A 68 -0.42 3.08 21.57
CA ASN A 68 -1.63 2.47 22.12
C ASN A 68 -2.55 3.61 22.59
N THR A 69 -3.47 4.03 21.74
CA THR A 69 -4.29 5.22 21.96
C THR A 69 -5.75 4.81 22.18
N ALA A 70 -6.33 5.14 23.34
CA ALA A 70 -7.74 4.87 23.60
C ALA A 70 -8.63 5.65 22.62
N ILE A 71 -9.60 4.98 22.01
CA ILE A 71 -10.59 5.64 21.15
C ILE A 71 -11.67 6.25 22.04
N THR A 72 -11.85 7.56 21.95
CA THR A 72 -12.81 8.33 22.76
C THR A 72 -13.85 9.01 21.87
N GLY A 73 -14.91 9.61 22.42
CA GLY A 73 -15.94 10.30 21.63
C GLY A 73 -16.96 9.38 20.95
N ILE A 74 -16.92 8.08 21.26
CA ILE A 74 -17.88 7.09 20.78
C ILE A 74 -19.22 7.31 21.49
N ASN A 75 -20.32 7.31 20.74
CA ASN A 75 -21.64 7.47 21.32
C ASN A 75 -22.03 6.28 22.22
N SER A 76 -22.82 6.55 23.26
CA SER A 76 -23.31 5.52 24.18
C SER A 76 -23.98 4.36 23.44
N GLY A 77 -23.72 3.13 23.89
CA GLY A 77 -24.22 1.89 23.27
C GLY A 77 -23.38 1.39 22.09
N GLN A 78 -22.56 2.24 21.46
CA GLN A 78 -21.76 1.87 20.29
C GLN A 78 -20.39 1.29 20.73
N THR A 79 -19.97 0.20 20.09
CA THR A 79 -18.62 -0.36 20.18
C THR A 79 -17.96 -0.32 18.82
N ILE A 80 -16.68 0.05 18.70
CA ILE A 80 -16.00 -0.02 17.40
C ILE A 80 -15.84 -1.48 17.01
N VAL A 81 -16.34 -1.85 15.83
CA VAL A 81 -16.30 -3.22 15.29
C VAL A 81 -15.46 -3.35 14.03
N GLY A 82 -15.11 -2.24 13.38
CA GLY A 82 -14.28 -2.24 12.18
C GLY A 82 -13.59 -0.92 11.94
N LEU A 83 -12.45 -0.97 11.26
CA LEU A 83 -11.63 0.17 10.86
C LEU A 83 -11.22 -0.01 9.41
N ASP A 84 -11.22 1.06 8.62
CA ASP A 84 -10.55 1.07 7.33
C ASP A 84 -10.14 2.49 6.92
N PHE A 85 -9.08 2.61 6.15
CA PHE A 85 -8.67 3.88 5.56
C PHE A 85 -9.48 4.14 4.30
N ARG A 86 -10.02 5.36 4.18
CA ARG A 86 -10.64 5.80 2.93
C ARG A 86 -9.54 6.15 1.92
N PRO A 87 -9.38 5.42 0.80
CA PRO A 87 -8.22 5.60 -0.09
C PRO A 87 -8.12 7.01 -0.69
N ASN A 88 -9.26 7.67 -0.91
CA ASN A 88 -9.31 8.99 -1.55
C ASN A 88 -8.88 10.14 -0.62
N THR A 89 -8.99 9.97 0.70
CA THR A 89 -8.67 11.04 1.66
C THR A 89 -7.57 10.66 2.65
N GLY A 90 -7.27 9.37 2.81
CA GLY A 90 -6.30 8.87 3.77
C GLY A 90 -6.78 8.94 5.22
N GLU A 91 -8.05 9.26 5.45
CA GLU A 91 -8.65 9.33 6.78
C GLU A 91 -8.97 7.92 7.28
N LEU A 92 -8.76 7.69 8.58
CA LEU A 92 -9.17 6.45 9.23
C LEU A 92 -10.64 6.53 9.62
N PHE A 93 -11.45 5.68 9.02
CA PHE A 93 -12.86 5.52 9.37
C PHE A 93 -13.06 4.33 10.30
N ALA A 94 -14.10 4.43 11.12
CA ALA A 94 -14.51 3.37 12.03
C ALA A 94 -16.01 3.16 11.99
N LEU A 95 -16.44 1.89 12.02
CA LEU A 95 -17.83 1.53 12.26
C LEU A 95 -18.00 1.22 13.75
N GLY A 96 -18.80 2.05 14.42
CA GLY A 96 -19.41 1.69 15.69
C GLY A 96 -20.68 0.88 15.46
N TYR A 97 -20.93 -0.08 16.33
CA TYR A 97 -22.13 -0.90 16.31
C TYR A 97 -22.70 -1.08 17.73
N ASP A 98 -24.01 -0.84 17.85
CA ASP A 98 -24.82 -1.17 19.02
C ASP A 98 -25.61 -2.45 18.69
N ALA A 99 -25.15 -3.56 19.24
CA ALA A 99 -25.77 -4.86 19.04
C ALA A 99 -27.12 -5.02 19.75
N ALA A 100 -27.42 -4.24 20.79
CA ALA A 100 -28.73 -4.30 21.44
C ALA A 100 -29.78 -3.56 20.59
N ALA A 101 -29.41 -2.38 20.09
CA ALA A 101 -30.28 -1.56 19.26
C ALA A 101 -30.28 -1.96 17.76
N GLN A 102 -29.36 -2.82 17.33
CA GLN A 102 -29.13 -3.14 15.91
C GLN A 102 -28.92 -1.87 15.07
N THR A 103 -28.06 -0.97 15.55
CA THR A 103 -27.74 0.28 14.86
C THR A 103 -26.23 0.48 14.72
N GLY A 104 -25.79 1.01 13.58
CA GLY A 104 -24.40 1.39 13.36
C GLY A 104 -24.22 2.88 13.25
N ARG A 105 -23.03 3.36 13.62
CA ARG A 105 -22.63 4.75 13.45
C ARG A 105 -21.22 4.83 12.89
N LEU A 106 -21.05 5.65 11.86
CA LEU A 106 -19.76 5.89 11.24
C LEU A 106 -19.01 7.00 11.99
N TYR A 107 -17.69 6.83 12.14
CA TYR A 107 -16.81 7.82 12.74
C TYR A 107 -15.57 8.02 11.87
N VAL A 108 -14.97 9.22 11.96
CA VAL A 108 -13.58 9.47 11.58
C VAL A 108 -12.74 9.51 12.84
N ILE A 109 -11.62 8.78 12.85
CA ILE A 109 -10.71 8.68 14.00
C ILE A 109 -9.48 9.55 13.75
N SER A 110 -9.19 10.45 14.69
CA SER A 110 -7.90 11.15 14.75
C SER A 110 -6.79 10.17 15.12
N LEU A 111 -5.82 9.97 14.23
CA LEU A 111 -4.66 9.09 14.50
C LEU A 111 -3.77 9.61 15.64
N THR A 112 -3.78 10.93 15.87
CA THR A 112 -2.95 11.58 16.90
C THR A 112 -3.59 11.48 18.28
N THR A 113 -4.90 11.71 18.38
CA THR A 113 -5.59 11.83 19.68
C THR A 113 -6.48 10.64 20.02
N GLY A 114 -6.81 9.78 19.05
CA GLY A 114 -7.79 8.71 19.20
C GLY A 114 -9.24 9.20 19.27
N THR A 115 -9.50 10.49 19.05
CA THR A 115 -10.86 11.03 19.12
C THR A 115 -11.67 10.55 17.91
N ALA A 116 -12.80 9.89 18.18
CA ALA A 116 -13.80 9.52 17.19
C ALA A 116 -14.80 10.67 17.00
N THR A 117 -14.91 11.16 15.77
CA THR A 117 -15.89 12.18 15.40
C THR A 117 -17.00 11.54 14.59
N PRO A 118 -18.27 11.62 15.02
CA PRO A 118 -19.37 10.97 14.30
C PRO A 118 -19.58 11.61 12.92
N VAL A 119 -19.85 10.77 11.93
CA VAL A 119 -20.21 11.17 10.58
C VAL A 119 -21.72 11.13 10.43
N GLY A 120 -22.29 12.23 9.93
CA GLY A 120 -23.74 12.40 9.82
C GLY A 120 -24.42 12.70 11.16
N THR A 121 -25.76 12.75 11.14
CA THR A 121 -26.56 13.27 12.27
C THR A 121 -26.98 12.19 13.27
N ALA A 122 -27.17 10.94 12.82
CA ALA A 122 -27.70 9.86 13.64
C ALA A 122 -27.09 8.50 13.29
N ALA A 123 -27.27 7.52 14.19
CA ALA A 123 -27.03 6.12 13.89
C ALA A 123 -28.07 5.58 12.89
N VAL A 124 -27.69 4.57 12.12
CA VAL A 124 -28.51 3.95 11.08
C VAL A 124 -28.87 2.53 11.51
N SER A 125 -30.10 2.08 11.21
CA SER A 125 -30.50 0.69 11.45
C SER A 125 -29.64 -0.27 10.62
N MET A 126 -29.02 -1.23 11.28
CA MET A 126 -28.10 -2.21 10.69
C MET A 126 -28.30 -3.55 11.41
N PRO A 127 -29.15 -4.46 10.89
CA PRO A 127 -29.42 -5.74 11.55
C PRO A 127 -28.30 -6.75 11.28
N LEU A 128 -27.13 -6.56 11.91
CA LEU A 128 -25.93 -7.37 11.70
C LEU A 128 -25.78 -8.49 12.74
N GLY A 129 -26.75 -8.65 13.64
CA GLY A 129 -26.74 -9.66 14.69
C GLY A 129 -26.29 -9.13 16.05
N GLY A 130 -26.28 -10.02 17.05
CA GLY A 130 -26.05 -9.67 18.46
C GLY A 130 -24.58 -9.54 18.86
N THR A 131 -24.34 -9.45 20.16
CA THR A 131 -23.00 -9.39 20.74
C THR A 131 -22.13 -10.55 20.26
N GLY A 132 -20.93 -10.25 19.76
CA GLY A 132 -20.00 -11.24 19.22
C GLY A 132 -20.21 -11.59 17.74
N ALA A 133 -21.17 -10.96 17.06
CA ALA A 133 -21.25 -11.01 15.61
C ALA A 133 -19.93 -10.55 14.97
N ARG A 134 -19.50 -11.26 13.93
CA ARG A 134 -18.30 -10.90 13.15
C ARG A 134 -18.73 -9.98 12.03
N ILE A 135 -18.34 -8.72 12.11
CA ILE A 135 -18.74 -7.68 11.18
C ILE A 135 -17.51 -7.25 10.39
N GLY A 136 -17.58 -7.30 9.07
CA GLY A 136 -16.57 -6.73 8.18
C GLY A 136 -16.91 -5.28 7.85
N PHE A 137 -15.90 -4.42 7.70
CA PHE A 137 -16.04 -3.02 7.29
C PHE A 137 -14.86 -2.64 6.42
N ASP A 138 -15.12 -2.13 5.21
CA ASP A 138 -14.06 -1.68 4.30
C ASP A 138 -14.54 -0.62 3.30
N PHE A 139 -13.60 0.12 2.71
CA PHE A 139 -13.84 0.99 1.57
C PHE A 139 -13.55 0.29 0.24
N ASN A 140 -14.44 0.46 -0.73
CA ASN A 140 -14.15 0.18 -2.12
C ASN A 140 -13.24 1.25 -2.72
N PRO A 141 -12.00 0.93 -3.13
CA PRO A 141 -11.05 1.92 -3.62
C PRO A 141 -11.44 2.55 -4.97
N THR A 142 -12.35 1.93 -5.73
CA THR A 142 -12.73 2.43 -7.05
C THR A 142 -13.96 3.33 -7.00
N VAL A 143 -15.02 2.87 -6.33
CA VAL A 143 -16.30 3.62 -6.25
C VAL A 143 -16.45 4.40 -4.94
N ASP A 144 -15.47 4.32 -4.03
CA ASP A 144 -15.44 5.06 -2.76
C ASP A 144 -16.69 4.85 -1.91
N ARG A 145 -17.14 3.59 -1.86
CA ARG A 145 -18.29 3.15 -1.07
C ARG A 145 -17.85 2.28 0.08
N ILE A 146 -18.52 2.43 1.21
CA ILE A 146 -18.38 1.53 2.35
C ILE A 146 -19.07 0.20 2.04
N ARG A 147 -18.42 -0.89 2.45
CA ARG A 147 -18.92 -2.26 2.47
C ARG A 147 -19.01 -2.72 3.92
N VAL A 148 -20.11 -3.40 4.24
CA VAL A 148 -20.35 -4.05 5.54
C VAL A 148 -20.89 -5.45 5.29
N VAL A 149 -20.32 -6.46 5.95
CA VAL A 149 -20.66 -7.88 5.79
C VAL A 149 -20.79 -8.58 7.13
#